data_AF-A0A6P2C1H7-F1
#
_entry.id   AF-A0A6P2C1H7-F1
#
_cell.length_a   1.000
_cell.length_b   1.000
_cell.length_c   1.000
_cell.angle_alpha   90.00
_cell.angle_beta   90.00
_cell.angle_gamma   90.00
#
_symmetry.space_group_name_H-M   'P 1'
#
loop_
_entity.id
_entity.type
_entity.pdbx_description
1 polymer ?
#
loop_
_entity_poly.entity_id
_entity_poly.type
_entity_poly.pdbx_seq_one_letter_code
_entity_poly.pdbx_strand_id
1 'polypeptide(L)'
;MNTVTEKHEMVLSSRVESGEEEWTCLRCGRRLLLPWPPHLEKLVLDQGDVTAIHVGGTGGVRAGGITATAEPPDADRQWLLGQGIDWDGTSA
;
A
#
# COMPACT_ATOMS: atom_id res chain seq x y z
N MET A 1 -4.42 -4.97 29.42
CA MET A 1 -3.52 -5.83 28.62
C MET A 1 -3.30 -5.09 27.30
N ASN A 2 -2.07 -4.69 26.98
CA ASN A 2 -1.76 -4.00 25.74
C ASN A 2 -1.50 -5.09 24.69
N THR A 3 -2.50 -5.46 23.88
CA THR A 3 -2.31 -6.47 22.84
C THR A 3 -1.55 -5.86 21.68
N VAL A 4 -0.27 -6.22 21.55
CA VAL A 4 0.52 -5.91 20.37
C VAL A 4 -0.03 -6.78 19.23
N THR A 5 -0.68 -6.14 18.26
CA THR A 5 -1.14 -6.84 17.06
C THR A 5 0.05 -7.23 16.20
N GLU A 6 0.25 -8.53 16.01
CA GLU A 6 1.32 -9.05 15.17
C GLU A 6 1.16 -8.60 13.72
N LYS A 7 2.27 -8.26 13.08
CA LYS A 7 2.30 -7.82 11.68
C LYS A 7 2.93 -8.90 10.80
N HIS A 8 2.21 -9.31 9.75
CA HIS A 8 2.69 -10.29 8.77
C HIS A 8 2.88 -9.61 7.41
N GLU A 9 3.89 -10.04 6.67
CA GLU A 9 4.15 -9.57 5.30
C GLU A 9 3.51 -10.54 4.29
N MET A 10 2.83 -9.97 3.31
CA MET A 10 2.33 -10.67 2.14
C MET A 10 3.25 -10.38 0.96
N VAL A 11 3.65 -11.44 0.26
CA VAL A 11 4.45 -11.38 -0.96
C VAL A 11 3.55 -11.57 -2.17
N LEU A 12 3.82 -10.83 -3.25
CA LEU A 12 3.19 -11.06 -4.54
C LEU A 12 3.66 -12.41 -5.08
N SER A 13 2.79 -13.41 -5.09
CA SER A 13 3.12 -14.79 -5.49
C SER A 13 2.90 -15.03 -6.98
N SER A 14 1.92 -14.38 -7.59
CA SER A 14 1.68 -14.48 -9.04
C SER A 14 0.94 -13.26 -9.57
N ARG A 15 1.01 -13.08 -10.88
CA ARG A 15 0.17 -12.16 -11.63
C ARG A 15 -0.43 -12.96 -12.80
N VAL A 16 -1.75 -13.02 -12.89
CA VAL A 16 -2.43 -13.75 -13.98
C VAL A 16 -2.54 -12.84 -15.21
N GLU A 17 -2.79 -13.44 -16.39
CA GLU A 17 -2.79 -12.72 -17.69
C GLU A 17 -3.83 -11.59 -17.76
N SER A 18 -4.95 -11.74 -17.06
CA SER A 18 -5.99 -10.72 -16.86
C SER A 18 -5.58 -9.56 -15.96
N GLY A 19 -4.37 -9.60 -15.39
CA GLY A 19 -3.77 -8.55 -14.60
C GLY A 19 -3.98 -8.70 -13.10
N GLU A 20 -4.79 -9.65 -12.61
CA GLU A 20 -4.98 -9.84 -11.17
C GLU A 20 -3.69 -10.31 -10.49
N GLU A 21 -3.48 -9.83 -9.27
CA GLU A 21 -2.35 -10.21 -8.44
C GLU A 21 -2.78 -11.19 -7.35
N GLU A 22 -2.07 -12.30 -7.23
CA GLU A 22 -2.20 -13.18 -6.07
C GLU A 22 -1.13 -12.84 -5.04
N TRP A 23 -1.56 -12.66 -3.81
CA TRP A 23 -0.71 -12.32 -2.68
C TRP A 23 -0.78 -13.41 -1.62
N THR A 24 0.37 -13.82 -1.10
CA THR A 24 0.47 -14.90 -0.11
C THR A 24 1.24 -14.45 1.13
N CYS A 25 0.70 -14.73 2.31
CA CYS A 25 1.43 -14.63 3.58
C CYS A 25 2.15 -15.95 3.86
N LEU A 26 3.48 -15.95 3.80
CA LEU A 26 4.27 -17.16 4.08
C LEU A 26 4.29 -17.53 5.58
N ARG A 27 3.80 -16.66 6.46
CA ARG A 27 3.76 -16.91 7.91
C ARG A 27 2.52 -17.70 8.34
N CYS A 28 1.34 -17.32 7.84
CA CYS A 28 0.06 -17.91 8.27
C CYS A 28 -0.77 -18.52 7.14
N GLY A 29 -0.27 -18.47 5.90
CA GLY A 29 -0.93 -19.05 4.73
C GLY A 29 -2.09 -18.23 4.17
N ARG A 30 -2.32 -16.99 4.65
CA ARG A 30 -3.35 -16.11 4.09
C ARG A 30 -3.10 -15.86 2.60
N ARG A 31 -4.13 -15.97 1.76
CA ARG A 31 -4.06 -15.72 0.32
C ARG A 31 -5.14 -14.75 -0.14
N LEU A 32 -4.76 -13.78 -0.97
CA LEU A 32 -5.64 -12.76 -1.54
C LEU A 32 -5.49 -12.71 -3.05
N LEU A 33 -6.57 -12.41 -3.75
CA LEU A 33 -6.58 -12.00 -5.15
C LEU A 33 -6.99 -10.53 -5.24
N LEU A 34 -6.18 -9.73 -5.94
CA LEU A 34 -6.41 -8.30 -6.18
C LEU A 34 -6.51 -8.05 -7.70
N PRO A 35 -7.72 -7.97 -8.27
CA PRO A 35 -7.94 -7.34 -9.57
C PRO A 35 -7.46 -5.89 -9.59
N TRP A 36 -6.76 -5.49 -10.66
CA TRP A 36 -6.35 -4.11 -10.88
C TRP A 36 -7.52 -3.24 -11.38
N PRO A 37 -7.41 -1.90 -11.29
CA PRO A 37 -8.43 -0.97 -11.77
C PRO A 37 -8.88 -1.28 -13.22
N PRO A 38 -10.16 -1.02 -13.54
CA PRO A 38 -11.11 -0.21 -12.77
C PRO A 38 -11.88 -0.96 -11.66
N HIS A 39 -11.77 -2.29 -11.58
CA HIS A 39 -12.52 -3.10 -10.62
C HIS A 39 -11.64 -3.56 -9.46
N LEU A 40 -11.09 -2.60 -8.72
CA LEU A 40 -10.28 -2.91 -7.54
C LEU A 40 -11.15 -3.54 -6.45
N GLU A 41 -11.05 -4.85 -6.31
CA GLU A 41 -11.71 -5.64 -5.28
C GLU A 41 -10.67 -6.49 -4.55
N LYS A 42 -10.90 -6.79 -3.27
CA LYS A 42 -10.07 -7.71 -2.50
C LYS A 42 -10.81 -9.01 -2.24
N LEU A 43 -10.45 -10.05 -2.98
CA LEU A 43 -10.96 -11.40 -2.74
C LEU A 43 -10.02 -12.14 -1.77
N VAL A 44 -10.57 -12.63 -0.67
CA VAL A 44 -9.82 -13.49 0.27
C VAL A 44 -9.99 -14.94 -0.17
N LEU A 45 -8.91 -15.55 -0.66
CA LEU A 45 -8.90 -16.96 -1.06
C LEU A 45 -8.72 -17.87 0.15
N ASP A 46 -7.77 -17.54 1.02
CA ASP A 46 -7.49 -18.27 2.26
C ASP A 46 -7.36 -17.26 3.41
N GLN A 47 -7.98 -17.53 4.56
CA GLN A 47 -8.08 -16.55 5.67
C GLN A 47 -6.76 -16.34 6.44
N GLY A 48 -5.99 -17.40 6.67
CA GLY A 48 -4.83 -17.37 7.56
C GLY A 48 -5.17 -16.86 8.96
N ASP A 49 -4.22 -16.13 9.58
CA ASP A 49 -4.42 -15.49 10.88
C ASP A 49 -5.22 -14.19 10.73
N VAL A 50 -6.47 -14.19 11.19
CA VAL A 50 -7.35 -12.99 11.11
C VAL A 50 -7.03 -11.95 12.19
N THR A 51 -6.22 -12.30 13.19
CA THR A 51 -5.83 -11.37 14.26
C THR A 51 -4.59 -10.56 13.88
N ALA A 52 -3.83 -10.98 12.88
CA ALA A 52 -2.65 -10.29 12.40
C ALA A 52 -2.95 -9.19 11.37
N ILE A 53 -2.19 -8.10 11.44
CA ILE A 53 -2.19 -7.06 10.40
C ILE A 53 -1.32 -7.54 9.25
N HIS A 54 -1.92 -7.66 8.07
CA HIS A 54 -1.22 -8.05 6.85
C HIS A 54 -0.81 -6.82 6.04
N VAL A 55 0.46 -6.74 5.65
CA VAL A 55 0.97 -5.69 4.75
C VAL A 55 1.53 -6.30 3.48
N GLY A 56 1.14 -5.76 2.33
CA GLY A 56 1.72 -6.13 1.03
C GLY A 56 2.99 -5.33 0.76
N GLY A 57 4.03 -6.01 0.27
CA GLY A 57 5.19 -5.37 -0.33
C GLY A 57 5.46 -5.94 -1.71
N THR A 58 5.58 -5.09 -2.74
CA THR A 58 5.97 -5.49 -4.12
C THR A 58 7.45 -5.88 -4.24
N GLY A 59 8.15 -6.10 -3.12
CA GLY A 59 9.59 -6.37 -3.11
C GLY A 59 10.47 -5.15 -3.43
N GLY A 60 9.91 -3.94 -3.43
CA GLY A 60 10.65 -2.70 -3.57
C GLY A 60 11.53 -2.37 -2.37
N VAL A 61 12.37 -1.34 -2.48
CA VAL A 61 13.20 -0.87 -1.38
C VAL A 61 12.30 -0.53 -0.19
N ARG A 62 12.54 -1.17 0.97
CA ARG A 62 12.01 -0.69 2.23
C ARG A 62 12.65 0.66 2.50
N ALA A 63 11.95 1.74 2.15
CA ALA A 63 12.28 3.03 2.73
C ALA A 63 12.23 2.83 4.26
N GLY A 64 13.29 3.20 4.96
CA GLY A 64 13.22 3.35 6.42
C GLY A 64 12.13 4.35 6.79
N GLY A 65 11.94 4.62 8.09
CA GLY A 65 10.94 5.61 8.53
C GLY A 65 11.00 6.89 7.68
N ILE A 66 9.96 7.12 6.89
CA ILE A 66 9.83 8.33 6.09
C ILE A 66 9.55 9.49 7.04
N THR A 67 10.50 10.42 7.17
CA THR A 67 10.23 11.69 7.83
C THR A 67 9.70 12.62 6.75
N ALA A 68 8.38 12.74 6.67
CA ALA A 68 7.77 13.73 5.81
C ALA A 68 7.96 15.11 6.46
N THR A 69 8.61 16.04 5.77
CA THR A 69 8.49 17.46 6.09
C THR A 69 7.19 17.96 5.48
N ALA A 70 6.38 18.65 6.28
CA ALA A 70 5.06 19.13 5.85
C ALA A 70 5.14 20.22 4.76
N GLU A 71 6.30 20.86 4.60
CA GLU A 71 6.50 21.98 3.69
C GLU A 71 7.50 21.62 2.59
N PRO A 72 7.07 21.63 1.31
CA PRO A 72 8.00 21.52 0.19
C PRO A 72 8.82 22.81 0.07
N PRO A 73 10.09 22.73 -0.37
CA PRO A 73 10.88 23.90 -0.76
C PRO A 73 10.13 24.79 -1.77
N ASP A 74 10.44 26.08 -1.80
CA ASP A 74 9.71 27.05 -2.65
C ASP A 74 9.80 26.71 -4.15
N ALA A 75 10.90 26.11 -4.60
CA ALA A 75 11.05 25.62 -5.97
C ALA A 75 10.02 24.52 -6.30
N ASP A 76 9.76 23.63 -5.34
CA ASP A 76 8.79 22.56 -5.50
C ASP A 76 7.36 23.11 -5.42
N ARG A 77 7.10 24.13 -4.59
CA ARG A 77 5.81 24.86 -4.59
C ARG A 77 5.50 25.49 -5.96
N GLN A 78 6.48 26.17 -6.55
CA GLN A 78 6.30 26.82 -7.86
C GLN A 78 6.03 25.78 -8.96
N TRP A 79 6.74 24.66 -8.93
CA TRP A 79 6.51 23.56 -9.86
C TRP A 79 5.10 22.96 -9.69
N LEU A 80 4.66 22.71 -8.46
CA LEU A 80 3.33 22.17 -8.15
C LEU A 80 2.20 23.08 -8.66
N LEU A 81 2.32 24.39 -8.46
CA LEU A 81 1.38 25.36 -9.01
C LEU A 81 1.34 25.31 -10.55
N GLY A 82 2.50 25.14 -11.20
CA GLY A 82 2.57 24.92 -12.65
C GLY A 82 1.89 23.63 -13.12
N GLN A 83 1.76 22.62 -12.25
CA GLN A 83 0.97 21.41 -12.49
C GLN A 83 -0.50 21.55 -12.09
N GLY A 84 -0.93 22.72 -11.62
CA GLY A 84 -2.31 22.97 -11.17
C GLY A 84 -2.63 22.43 -9.77
N ILE A 85 -1.62 22.10 -8.97
CA ILE A 85 -1.78 21.62 -7.59
C ILE A 85 -1.50 22.79 -6.64
N ASP A 86 -2.53 23.27 -5.96
CA ASP A 86 -2.39 24.24 -4.87
C ASP A 86 -2.07 23.51 -3.56
N TRP A 87 -0.79 23.52 -3.19
CA TRP A 87 -0.31 22.87 -1.97
C TRP A 87 -0.85 23.54 -0.69
N ASP A 88 -1.06 24.85 -0.72
CA ASP A 88 -1.48 25.61 0.46
C ASP A 88 -3.01 25.57 0.67
N GLY A 89 -3.74 24.97 -0.27
CA GLY A 89 -5.17 24.69 -0.12
C GLY A 89 -6.03 25.95 -0.09
N THR A 90 -5.66 26.99 -0.83
CA THR A 90 -6.47 28.21 -1.01
C THR A 90 -7.63 27.91 -1.95
N SER A 91 -8.56 27.08 -1.52
CA SER A 91 -9.91 27.09 -2.08
C SER A 91 -10.59 28.39 -1.62
N ALA A 92 -11.15 29.13 -2.58
CA ALA A 92 -11.96 30.32 -2.35
C ALA A 92 -13.23 30.04 -1.53
#